data_AF-A0A1H6HR95-F1
#
_entry.id   AF-A0A1H6HR95-F1
#
_cell.length_a   1.000
_cell.length_b   1.000
_cell.length_c   1.000
_cell.angle_alpha   90.00
_cell.angle_beta   90.00
_cell.angle_gamma   90.00
#
_symmetry.space_group_name_H-M   'P 1'
#
loop_
_entity.id
_entity.type
_entity.pdbx_description
1 polymer ?
#
loop_
_entity_poly.entity_id
_entity_poly.type
_entity_poly.pdbx_seq_one_letter_code
_entity_poly.pdbx_strand_id
1 'polypeptide(L)'
;MFGIVKKIKREVIDKTIYMEIFGDNKVAYRVLSGRMRIFDDEVITYGIEVIDHRNGHKEIISDFSRNIEDAVAFAEMLISLKVRPCQLYSKALDYLRVSI
;
A
#
# COMPACT_ATOMS: atom_id res chain seq x y z
N MET A 1 4.90 -33.73 -3.73
CA MET A 1 6.12 -33.16 -3.12
C MET A 1 5.82 -31.71 -2.78
N PHE A 2 5.41 -31.41 -1.55
CA PHE A 2 5.13 -30.04 -1.13
C PHE A 2 6.45 -29.39 -0.73
N GLY A 3 7.03 -28.59 -1.64
CA GLY A 3 8.22 -27.81 -1.33
C GLY A 3 7.92 -26.85 -0.18
N ILE A 4 8.79 -26.84 0.83
CA ILE A 4 8.76 -25.84 1.89
C ILE A 4 9.04 -24.49 1.22
N VAL A 5 7.99 -23.71 0.97
CA VAL A 5 8.14 -22.30 0.57
C VAL A 5 8.62 -21.57 1.81
N LYS A 6 9.94 -21.37 1.90
CA LYS A 6 10.54 -20.55 2.94
C LYS A 6 10.04 -19.12 2.72
N LYS A 7 9.06 -18.68 3.52
CA LYS A 7 8.55 -17.31 3.49
C LYS A 7 9.66 -16.39 3.98
N ILE A 8 10.50 -15.92 3.06
CA ILE A 8 11.46 -14.84 3.34
C ILE A 8 10.59 -13.62 3.62
N LYS A 9 10.50 -13.24 4.90
CA LYS A 9 9.74 -12.06 5.32
C LYS A 9 10.50 -10.85 4.80
N ARG A 10 10.04 -10.34 3.66
CA ARG A 10 10.52 -9.12 3.05
C ARG A 10 9.95 -7.97 3.85
N GLU A 11 10.78 -7.35 4.69
CA GLU A 11 10.36 -6.27 5.57
C GLU A 11 10.74 -4.93 4.93
N VAL A 12 9.76 -4.02 4.89
CA VAL A 12 9.97 -2.65 4.41
C VAL A 12 10.46 -1.82 5.60
N ILE A 13 11.68 -1.31 5.48
CA ILE A 13 12.35 -0.43 6.43
C ILE A 13 12.18 1.04 6.03
N ASP A 14 12.42 1.95 6.98
CA ASP A 14 12.44 3.41 6.79
C ASP A 14 11.20 3.99 6.08
N LYS A 15 10.01 3.59 6.55
CA LYS A 15 8.75 4.09 6.01
C LYS A 15 8.59 5.57 6.32
N THR A 16 8.50 6.37 5.27
CA THR A 16 8.26 7.81 5.30
C THR A 16 6.95 8.10 4.56
N ILE A 17 6.13 9.02 5.08
CA ILE A 17 4.92 9.45 4.39
C ILE A 17 5.34 10.35 3.23
N TYR A 18 5.13 9.88 2.00
CA TYR A 18 5.40 10.64 0.79
C TYR A 18 4.26 11.62 0.51
N MET A 19 3.01 11.16 0.66
CA MET A 19 1.82 11.97 0.44
C MET A 19 0.72 11.51 1.39
N GLU A 20 -0.05 12.45 1.93
CA GLU A 20 -1.25 12.19 2.72
C GLU A 20 -2.40 13.04 2.17
N ILE A 21 -3.54 12.40 1.91
CA ILE A 21 -4.76 13.05 1.45
C ILE A 21 -5.88 12.69 2.41
N PHE A 22 -6.60 13.72 2.88
CA PHE A 22 -7.71 13.54 3.79
C PHE A 22 -9.05 13.60 3.03
N GLY A 23 -9.78 12.49 3.02
CA GLY A 23 -11.08 12.38 2.36
C GLY A 23 -12.24 12.95 3.19
N ASP A 24 -13.32 13.35 2.51
CA ASP A 24 -14.54 13.85 3.15
C ASP A 24 -15.28 12.79 3.99
N ASN A 25 -14.96 11.52 3.78
CA ASN A 25 -15.44 10.38 4.55
C ASN A 25 -14.73 10.24 5.92
N LYS A 26 -13.79 11.14 6.26
CA LYS A 26 -12.92 11.09 7.44
C LYS A 26 -11.89 9.96 7.39
N VAL A 27 -11.51 9.55 6.18
CA VAL A 27 -10.46 8.57 5.94
C VAL A 27 -9.23 9.29 5.39
N ALA A 28 -8.06 9.03 5.96
CA ALA A 28 -6.79 9.47 5.42
C ALA A 28 -6.20 8.37 4.52
N TYR A 29 -5.71 8.78 3.35
CA TYR A 29 -5.06 7.94 2.35
C TYR A 29 -3.60 8.39 2.25
N ARG A 30 -2.68 7.49 2.55
CA ARG A 30 -1.25 7.78 2.61
C ARG A 30 -0.50 6.95 1.59
N VAL A 31 0.32 7.61 0.79
CA VAL A 31 1.38 6.98 0.03
C VAL A 31 2.65 7.00 0.88
N LEU A 32 3.23 5.83 1.08
CA LEU A 32 4.44 5.64 1.87
C LEU A 32 5.61 5.39 0.92
N SER A 33 6.76 5.98 1.18
CA SER A 33 8.03 5.57 0.60
C SER A 33 8.76 4.72 1.63
N GLY A 34 9.27 3.57 1.23
CA GLY A 34 10.09 2.72 2.08
C GLY A 34 11.20 2.09 1.28
N ARG A 35 12.10 1.42 1.99
CA ARG A 35 13.18 0.66 1.37
C ARG A 35 13.04 -0.80 1.75
N MET A 36 13.47 -1.67 0.86
CA MET A 36 13.38 -3.11 1.06
C MET A 36 14.63 -3.76 0.51
N ARG A 37 15.12 -4.80 1.20
CA ARG A 37 16.29 -5.55 0.75
C ARG A 37 15.85 -6.77 -0.06
N ILE A 38 16.27 -6.85 -1.31
CA ILE A 38 16.02 -7.98 -2.21
C ILE A 38 17.37 -8.53 -2.67
N PHE A 39 17.70 -9.78 -2.31
CA PHE A 39 18.94 -10.45 -2.73
C PHE A 39 20.20 -9.59 -2.52
N ASP A 40 20.29 -8.95 -1.36
CA ASP A 40 21.36 -8.04 -0.91
C ASP A 40 21.31 -6.60 -1.49
N ASP A 41 20.49 -6.35 -2.52
CA ASP A 41 20.24 -5.01 -3.06
C ASP A 41 19.16 -4.25 -2.29
N GLU A 42 19.37 -2.95 -2.10
CA GLU A 42 18.38 -2.04 -1.53
C GLU A 42 17.52 -1.44 -2.64
N VAL A 43 16.22 -1.72 -2.60
CA VAL A 43 15.25 -1.18 -3.55
C VAL A 43 14.25 -0.27 -2.84
N ILE A 44 13.88 0.81 -3.51
CA ILE A 44 12.79 1.69 -3.08
C ILE A 44 11.46 1.00 -3.43
N THR A 45 10.52 1.08 -2.50
CA THR A 45 9.16 0.58 -2.69
C THR A 45 8.17 1.59 -2.13
N TYR A 46 6.99 1.61 -2.71
CA TYR A 46 5.92 2.51 -2.33
C TYR A 46 4.74 1.72 -1.79
N GLY A 47 4.29 2.11 -0.61
CA GLY A 47 3.18 1.50 0.11
C GLY A 47 1.96 2.40 0.17
N ILE A 48 0.84 1.82 0.60
CA ILE A 48 -0.44 2.50 0.76
C ILE A 48 -0.96 2.21 2.16
N GLU A 49 -1.25 3.25 2.93
CA GLU A 49 -1.91 3.16 4.23
C GLU A 49 -3.25 3.89 4.17
N VAL A 50 -4.31 3.27 4.69
CA VAL A 50 -5.66 3.83 4.76
C VAL A 50 -6.10 3.84 6.22
N ILE A 51 -6.50 5.00 6.74
CA ILE A 51 -6.83 5.20 8.16
C ILE A 51 -8.21 5.84 8.29
N ASP A 52 -9.14 5.19 8.99
CA ASP A 52 -10.43 5.78 9.37
C ASP A 52 -10.29 6.52 10.71
N HIS A 53 -10.44 7.84 10.69
CA HIS A 53 -10.30 8.68 11.88
C HIS A 53 -11.51 8.61 12.82
N ARG A 54 -12.61 7.97 12.44
CA ARG A 54 -13.79 7.81 13.31
C ARG A 54 -13.57 6.75 14.39
N ASN A 55 -12.85 5.69 14.05
CA ASN A 55 -12.66 4.51 14.89
C ASN A 55 -11.17 4.13 15.07
N GLY A 56 -10.25 4.80 14.37
CA GLY A 56 -8.81 4.51 14.41
C GLY A 56 -8.41 3.26 13.63
N HIS A 57 -9.35 2.62 12.92
CA HIS A 57 -9.05 1.43 12.13
C HIS A 57 -8.15 1.79 10.95
N LYS A 58 -7.13 0.96 10.71
CA LYS A 58 -6.17 1.18 9.63
C LYS A 58 -5.73 -0.11 8.99
N GLU A 59 -5.41 -0.01 7.71
CA GLU A 59 -4.84 -1.10 6.92
C GLU A 59 -3.69 -0.56 6.07
N ILE A 60 -2.69 -1.40 5.82
CA ILE A 60 -1.46 -1.01 5.15
C ILE A 60 -0.94 -2.12 4.22
N ILE A 61 -0.66 -1.74 2.98
CA ILE A 61 0.13 -2.53 2.03
C ILE A 61 1.50 -1.84 1.94
N SER A 62 2.53 -2.43 2.53
CA SER A 62 3.83 -1.74 2.70
C SER A 62 4.68 -1.67 1.43
N ASP A 63 4.47 -2.61 0.50
CA ASP A 63 5.24 -2.82 -0.72
C ASP A 63 4.33 -2.92 -1.95
N PHE A 64 3.41 -1.96 -2.09
CA PHE A 64 2.37 -1.97 -3.13
C PHE A 64 2.94 -1.89 -4.56
N SER A 65 3.86 -0.97 -4.84
CA SER A 65 4.52 -0.85 -6.15
C SER A 65 5.95 -0.35 -6.04
N ARG A 66 6.78 -0.65 -7.05
CA ARG A 66 8.11 -0.04 -7.24
C ARG A 66 8.05 1.28 -8.02
N ASN A 67 6.91 1.62 -8.61
CA ASN A 67 6.67 2.89 -9.28
C ASN A 67 5.81 3.79 -8.40
N ILE A 68 6.27 5.01 -8.17
CA ILE A 68 5.53 6.02 -7.40
C ILE A 68 4.22 6.41 -8.10
N GLU A 69 4.22 6.50 -9.43
CA GLU A 69 3.04 6.91 -10.20
C GLU A 69 1.88 5.92 -10.02
N ASP A 70 2.18 4.62 -10.00
CA ASP A 70 1.17 3.59 -9.74
C ASP A 70 0.58 3.71 -8.32
N ALA A 71 1.43 4.00 -7.34
CA ALA A 71 1.00 4.16 -5.95
C ALA A 71 0.12 5.41 -5.77
N VAL A 72 0.48 6.51 -6.44
CA VAL A 72 -0.30 7.76 -6.45
C VAL A 72 -1.64 7.54 -7.17
N ALA A 73 -1.63 6.97 -8.37
CA ALA A 73 -2.85 6.69 -9.14
C ALA A 73 -3.82 5.77 -8.37
N PHE A 74 -3.29 4.75 -7.68
CA PHE A 74 -4.09 3.90 -6.82
C PHE A 74 -4.67 4.68 -5.63
N ALA A 75 -3.88 5.52 -4.96
CA ALA A 75 -4.38 6.37 -3.86
C ALA A 75 -5.52 7.30 -4.32
N GLU A 76 -5.39 7.93 -5.49
CA GLU A 76 -6.45 8.74 -6.11
C GLU A 76 -7.72 7.94 -6.37
N MET A 77 -7.59 6.71 -6.87
CA MET A 77 -8.72 5.80 -7.04
C MET A 77 -9.40 5.49 -5.70
N LEU A 78 -8.62 5.21 -4.64
CA LEU A 78 -9.17 4.94 -3.31
C LEU A 78 -9.98 6.12 -2.76
N ILE A 79 -9.47 7.34 -2.95
CA ILE A 79 -10.13 8.59 -2.52
C ILE A 79 -11.43 8.79 -3.29
N SER A 80 -11.39 8.67 -4.61
CA SER A 80 -12.55 8.82 -5.49
C SER A 80 -13.67 7.85 -5.13
N LEU A 81 -13.30 6.61 -4.80
CA LEU A 81 -14.22 5.55 -4.39
C LEU A 81 -14.58 5.57 -2.90
N LYS A 82 -14.05 6.53 -2.12
CA LYS A 82 -14.26 6.67 -0.67
C LYS A 82 -14.00 5.37 0.10
N VAL A 83 -12.96 4.65 -0.31
CA VAL A 83 -12.62 3.32 0.20
C VAL A 83 -12.29 3.38 1.69
N ARG A 84 -12.80 2.41 2.46
CA ARG A 84 -12.45 2.24 3.88
C ARG A 84 -11.28 1.26 4.06
N PRO A 85 -10.58 1.26 5.21
CA PRO A 85 -9.40 0.42 5.40
C PRO A 85 -9.65 -1.07 5.12
N CYS A 86 -10.79 -1.62 5.58
CA CYS A 86 -11.16 -3.03 5.37
C CYS A 86 -11.32 -3.45 3.89
N GLN A 87 -11.43 -2.49 2.97
CA GLN A 87 -11.58 -2.74 1.54
C GLN A 87 -10.25 -2.63 0.78
N LEU A 88 -9.16 -2.21 1.43
CA LEU A 88 -7.87 -1.92 0.80
C LEU A 88 -7.34 -3.08 -0.04
N TYR A 89 -7.28 -4.29 0.54
CA TYR A 89 -6.75 -5.46 -0.15
C TYR A 89 -7.59 -5.90 -1.35
N SER A 90 -8.93 -5.86 -1.23
CA SER A 90 -9.82 -6.16 -2.35
C SER A 90 -9.63 -5.17 -3.50
N LYS A 91 -9.46 -3.88 -3.18
CA LYS A 91 -9.19 -2.85 -4.20
C LYS A 91 -7.81 -2.99 -4.84
N ALA A 92 -6.80 -3.36 -4.07
CA ALA A 92 -5.48 -3.65 -4.60
C ALA A 92 -5.51 -4.84 -5.58
N LEU A 93 -6.29 -5.88 -5.27
CA LEU A 93 -6.48 -7.02 -6.16
C LEU A 93 -7.24 -6.62 -7.44
N ASP A 94 -8.29 -5.80 -7.33
CA ASP A 94 -9.01 -5.24 -8.47
C ASP A 94 -8.06 -4.45 -9.39
N TYR A 95 -7.19 -3.62 -8.80
CA TYR A 95 -6.22 -2.79 -9.53
C TYR A 95 -5.21 -3.66 -10.29
N LEU A 96 -4.66 -4.70 -9.66
CA LEU A 96 -3.73 -5.63 -10.31
C LEU A 96 -4.39 -6.39 -11.46
N ARG A 97 -5.69 -6.71 -11.37
CA ARG A 97 -6.42 -7.41 -12.43
C ARG A 97 -6.55 -6.57 -13.71
N VAL A 98 -6.67 -5.25 -13.59
CA VAL A 98 -6.82 -4.36 -14.75
C VAL A 98 -5.47 -4.07 -15.42
N SER A 99 -4.37 -4.21 -14.67
CA SER A 99 -3.01 -3.90 -15.12
C SER A 99 -2.24 -5.09 -15.74
N ILE A 100 -2.88 -6.26 -15.92
CA ILE A 100 -2.33 -7.47 -16.56
C ILE A 100 -3.16 -7.79 -17.82
#